data_AF-A0A432HL90-F1
#
_entry.id   AF-A0A432HL90-F1
#
_cell.length_a   1.000
_cell.length_b   1.000
_cell.length_c   1.000
_cell.angle_alpha   90.00
_cell.angle_beta   90.00
_cell.angle_gamma   90.00
#
_symmetry.space_group_name_H-M   'P 1'
#
loop_
_entity.id
_entity.type
_entity.pdbx_description
1 polymer ?
#
loop_
_entity_poly.entity_id
_entity_poly.type
_entity_poly.pdbx_seq_one_letter_code
_entity_poly.pdbx_strand_id
1 'polypeptide(L)' 'LLGSTEHNPVTAVRVYDGGGNALPSWGVQFHPEAAKTRVERAFEWGHITEEEMDSFQREHDGAGILASFASVVLEN' A
#
# COMPACT_ATOMS: atom_id res chain seq x y z
N LEU A 1 0.20 -3.24 -16.31
CA LEU A 1 0.66 -2.86 -14.95
C LEU A 1 0.16 -1.45 -14.68
N LEU A 2 -0.44 -1.19 -13.51
CA LEU A 2 -0.97 0.14 -13.16
C LEU A 2 -0.02 0.94 -12.28
N GLY A 3 0.87 0.27 -11.53
CA GLY A 3 1.88 0.96 -10.72
C GLY A 3 2.94 0.03 -10.15
N SER A 4 4.11 0.60 -9.87
CA SER A 4 5.27 -0.06 -9.27
C SER A 4 6.05 0.92 -8.39
N THR A 5 6.78 0.40 -7.40
CA THR A 5 7.73 1.14 -6.58
C THR A 5 9.04 0.35 -6.48
N GLU A 6 10.14 0.99 -6.07
CA GLU A 6 11.44 0.31 -5.91
C GLU A 6 11.39 -0.89 -4.95
N HIS A 7 10.54 -0.81 -3.91
CA HIS A 7 10.39 -1.86 -2.90
C HIS A 7 9.19 -2.79 -3.17
N ASN A 8 8.35 -2.47 -4.16
CA ASN A 8 7.26 -3.32 -4.62
C ASN A 8 7.08 -3.21 -6.15
N PRO A 9 7.71 -4.10 -6.94
CA PRO A 9 7.66 -4.04 -8.40
C PRO A 9 6.27 -4.19 -9.00
N VAL A 10 5.30 -4.77 -8.26
CA VAL A 10 3.92 -4.97 -8.70
C VAL A 10 2.98 -4.39 -7.65
N THR A 11 2.89 -3.07 -7.61
CA THR A 11 2.08 -2.36 -6.62
C THR A 11 0.61 -2.31 -7.00
N ALA A 12 0.29 -2.15 -8.30
CA ALA A 12 -1.10 -2.15 -8.78
C ALA A 12 -1.23 -2.80 -10.17
N VAL A 13 -2.31 -3.56 -10.38
CA VAL A 13 -2.55 -4.36 -11.59
C VAL A 13 -3.96 -4.19 -12.14
N ARG A 14 -4.07 -4.30 -13.47
CA ARG A 14 -5.31 -4.41 -14.23
C ARG A 14 -5.45 -5.85 -14.68
N VAL A 15 -6.64 -6.45 -14.52
CA VAL A 15 -6.89 -7.82 -14.95
C VAL A 15 -7.48 -7.82 -16.37
N TYR A 16 -6.95 -8.70 -17.20
CA TYR A 16 -7.45 -8.96 -18.56
C TYR A 16 -7.88 -10.42 -18.68
N ASP A 17 -8.85 -10.68 -19.56
CA ASP A 17 -9.23 -12.05 -19.93
C ASP A 17 -8.20 -12.68 -20.88
N GLY A 18 -8.40 -13.95 -21.25
CA GLY A 18 -7.53 -14.66 -22.19
C GLY A 18 -7.52 -14.08 -23.62
N GLY A 19 -8.47 -13.21 -23.95
CA GLY A 19 -8.55 -12.50 -25.22
C GLY A 19 -7.92 -11.09 -25.19
N GLY A 20 -7.43 -10.64 -24.04
CA GLY A 20 -6.86 -9.31 -23.86
C GLY A 20 -7.90 -8.21 -23.60
N ASN A 21 -9.15 -8.56 -23.28
CA ASN A 21 -10.16 -7.57 -22.86
C ASN A 21 -10.03 -7.28 -21.37
N ALA A 22 -10.22 -6.02 -20.98
CA ALA A 22 -10.14 -5.62 -19.58
C ALA A 22 -11.38 -6.11 -18.80
N LEU A 23 -11.17 -6.80 -17.68
CA LEU A 23 -12.24 -7.27 -16.78
C LEU A 23 -12.56 -6.21 -15.72
N PRO A 24 -13.72 -6.17 -15.05
CA PRO A 24 -13.99 -5.23 -13.95
C PRO A 24 -13.27 -5.61 -12.64
N SER A 25 -11.99 -5.98 -12.74
CA SER A 25 -11.15 -6.42 -11.64
C SER A 25 -9.80 -5.70 -11.65
N TRP A 26 -9.37 -5.26 -10.47
CA TRP A 26 -8.09 -4.60 -10.22
C TRP A 26 -7.47 -5.18 -8.96
N GLY A 27 -6.15 -5.06 -8.83
CA GLY A 27 -5.44 -5.43 -7.62
C GLY A 27 -4.50 -4.31 -7.18
N VAL A 28 -4.42 -4.07 -5.88
CA VAL A 28 -3.43 -3.17 -5.28
C VAL A 28 -2.82 -3.86 -4.07
N GLN A 29 -1.49 -3.85 -3.99
CA GLN A 29 -0.75 -4.34 -2.84
C GLN A 29 -0.14 -3.17 -2.10
N PHE A 30 -0.66 -2.92 -0.91
CA PHE A 30 -0.15 -1.94 0.02
C PHE A 30 -0.42 -2.42 1.44
N HIS A 31 0.33 -1.90 2.42
CA HIS A 31 0.06 -2.15 3.83
C HIS A 31 -0.71 -0.94 4.40
N PRO A 32 -2.05 -0.98 4.52
CA PRO A 32 -2.86 0.13 5.04
C PRO A 32 -2.53 0.47 6.50
N GLU A 33 -2.05 -0.50 7.27
CA GLU A 33 -2.30 -0.51 8.71
C GLU A 33 -1.09 -1.02 9.53
N ALA A 34 0.10 -0.46 9.32
CA ALA A 34 1.26 -0.83 10.13
C ALA A 34 1.81 0.26 11.05
N ALA A 35 1.58 1.54 10.79
CA ALA A 35 2.56 2.50 11.26
C ALA A 35 2.40 3.04 12.69
N LYS A 36 1.19 3.31 13.19
CA LYS A 36 1.06 3.92 14.53
C LYS A 36 0.84 2.90 15.62
N THR A 37 -0.35 2.33 15.72
CA THR A 37 -0.73 1.50 16.87
C THR A 37 0.08 0.21 17.03
N ARG A 38 0.62 -0.35 15.94
CA ARG A 38 1.52 -1.52 16.00
C ARG A 38 2.95 -1.15 16.36
N VAL A 39 3.46 -0.03 15.86
CA VAL A 39 4.80 0.47 16.20
C VAL A 39 4.83 0.97 17.63
N GLU A 40 3.79 1.71 18.05
CA GLU A 40 3.57 2.14 19.44
C GLU A 40 3.56 0.91 20.38
N ARG A 41 2.81 -0.14 20.03
CA ARG A 41 2.78 -1.38 20.84
C ARG A 41 4.12 -2.13 20.83
N ALA A 42 4.83 -2.17 19.70
CA ALA A 42 6.14 -2.81 19.61
C ALA A 42 7.20 -2.05 20.43
N PHE A 43 7.11 -0.71 20.47
CA PHE A 43 7.93 0.14 21.32
C PHE A 43 7.60 -0.03 22.80
N GLU A 44 6.31 -0.05 23.17
CA GLU A 44 5.85 -0.32 24.54
C GLU A 44 6.31 -1.68 25.08
N TRP A 45 6.44 -2.68 24.20
CA TRP A 45 6.96 -4.01 24.55
C TRP A 45 8.48 -4.13 24.45
N GLY A 46 9.19 -3.06 24.08
CA GLY A 46 10.65 -3.02 23.97
C GLY A 46 11.22 -3.85 22.81
N HIS A 47 10.41 -4.16 21.79
CA HIS A 47 10.83 -4.93 20.63
C HIS A 47 11.53 -4.08 19.56
N ILE A 48 11.36 -2.76 19.62
CA ILE A 48 12.00 -1.80 18.73
C ILE A 48 12.49 -0.60 19.54
N THR A 49 13.53 0.05 19.05
CA THR A 49 14.13 1.26 19.62
C THR A 49 13.34 2.53 19.25
N GLU A 50 13.63 3.64 19.91
CA GLU A 50 13.03 4.95 19.61
C GLU A 50 13.39 5.43 18.20
N GLU A 51 14.62 5.19 17.72
CA GLU A 51 15.02 5.49 16.33
C GLU A 51 14.26 4.65 15.29
N GLU A 52 14.02 3.37 15.58
CA GLU A 52 13.21 2.52 14.72
C GLU A 52 11.76 2.99 14.70
N MET A 53 11.19 3.33 15.86
CA MET A 53 9.86 3.93 15.97
C MET A 53 9.73 5.21 15.12
N ASP A 54 10.67 6.15 15.24
CA ASP A 54 10.69 7.39 14.45
C ASP A 54 10.77 7.13 12.94
N SER A 55 11.50 6.08 12.54
CA SER A 55 11.58 5.67 11.13
C SER A 55 10.25 5.15 10.57
N PHE A 56 9.43 4.51 11.42
CA PHE A 56 8.10 4.00 11.08
C PHE A 56 6.96 5.02 11.31
N GLN A 57 7.21 6.09 12.05
CA GLN A 57 6.28 7.22 12.22
C GLN A 57 6.31 8.20 11.04
N ARG A 58 7.25 8.02 10.09
CA ARG A 58 7.20 8.74 8.82
C ARG A 58 5.88 8.48 8.14
N GLU A 59 5.31 9.53 7.53
CA GLU A 59 3.95 9.54 7.02
C GLU A 59 3.73 8.44 5.98
N HIS A 60 3.11 7.34 6.40
CA HIS A 60 2.71 6.27 5.51
C HIS A 60 1.41 6.70 4.83
N ASP A 61 1.50 7.20 3.60
CA ASP A 61 0.38 7.72 2.81
C ASP A 61 -0.55 6.59 2.27
N GLY A 62 -0.90 5.62 3.12
CA GLY A 62 -1.79 4.52 2.76
C GLY A 62 -3.17 5.02 2.32
N ALA A 63 -3.65 6.10 2.92
CA ALA A 63 -4.90 6.75 2.55
C ALA A 63 -4.81 7.43 1.17
N GLY A 64 -3.73 8.14 0.85
CA GLY A 64 -3.52 8.75 -0.46
C GLY A 64 -3.31 7.71 -1.56
N ILE A 65 -2.63 6.60 -1.26
CA ILE A 65 -2.49 5.46 -2.18
C ILE A 65 -3.87 4.86 -2.49
N LEU A 66 -4.70 4.63 -1.46
CA LEU A 66 -6.08 4.14 -1.64
C LEU A 66 -6.95 5.10 -2.43
N ALA A 67 -6.90 6.40 -2.12
CA ALA A 67 -7.66 7.42 -2.82
C ALA A 67 -7.25 7.50 -4.30
N SER A 68 -5.95 7.50 -4.58
CA SER A 68 -5.42 7.50 -5.94
C SER A 68 -5.83 6.24 -6.71
N PHE A 69 -5.76 5.07 -6.07
CA PHE A 69 -6.20 3.83 -6.68
C PHE A 69 -7.71 3.83 -6.96
N ALA A 70 -8.53 4.35 -6.06
CA ALA A 70 -9.96 4.48 -6.25
C ALA A 70 -10.30 5.37 -7.45
N SER A 71 -9.62 6.50 -7.64
CA SER A 71 -9.81 7.34 -8.83
C SER A 71 -9.54 6.59 -10.13
N VAL A 72 -8.46 5.79 -10.19
CA VAL A 72 -8.15 4.96 -11.38
C VAL A 72 -9.24 3.93 -11.66
N VAL A 73 -9.82 3.32 -10.63
CA VAL A 73 -10.94 2.37 -10.78
C VAL A 73 -12.22 3.06 -11.25
N LEU A 74 -12.46 4.31 -10.85
CA LEU A 74 -13.67 5.06 -11.22
C LEU A 74 -13.61 5.72 -12.60
N GLU A 75 -12.41 6.03 -13.09
CA GLU A 75 -12.18 6.67 -14.40
C GLU A 75 -12.05 5.67 -15.58
N ASN A 76 -11.94 4.36 -15.32
CA ASN A 76 -11.74 3.29 -16.32
C ASN A 76 -12.90 2.29 -16.34
#